data_AF-A0A537QND9-F1
#
_entry.id   AF-A0A537QND9-F1
#
_cell.length_a   1.000
_cell.length_b   1.000
_cell.length_c   1.000
_cell.angle_alpha   90.00
_cell.angle_beta   90.00
_cell.angle_gamma   90.00
#
_symmetry.space_group_name_H-M   'P 1'
#
loop_
_entity.id
_entity.type
_entity.pdbx_description
1 polymer ?
#
loop_
_entity_poly.entity_id
_entity_poly.type
_entity_poly.pdbx_seq_one_letter_code
_entity_poly.pdbx_strand_id
1 'polypeptide(L)'
;MALNHARSAHAALNDARLLMQRGLSGSEPEQTVGKLEKLLADVEDDLGVVRVRADNKDVATALERAETSFRDWSKAGLMIIKPGTTVLGLIIAVAFAYSTSKPIFAAMHIAGRVAAGTFTDQIEVRRRDELGHLLKSLALMQASLKARADEDLALMRSKDAANAEQVSRRTHMEAEIEAFRSTVTSILANADAVTGELTETAQTLSSISQAAGQQSIEASSSADETSANVQTVSTAAGQLGESVQAIEGQLYEATGIVRRASSMAEDANQTMGLLTSAAQHIDDVVGFIRDIAGQT
;
A
#
# COMPACT_ATOMS: atom_id res chain seq x y z
N MET A 1 118.27 -29.72 -32.95
CA MET A 1 117.45 -28.53 -32.63
C MET A 1 115.96 -28.76 -32.85
N ALA A 2 115.48 -29.26 -34.00
CA ALA A 2 114.04 -29.49 -34.24
C ALA A 2 113.33 -30.40 -33.20
N LEU A 3 114.04 -31.40 -32.66
CA LEU A 3 113.51 -32.29 -31.63
C LEU A 3 113.22 -31.59 -30.28
N ASN A 4 113.91 -30.47 -30.00
CA ASN A 4 113.65 -29.68 -28.78
C ASN A 4 112.39 -28.83 -28.93
N HIS A 5 112.18 -28.20 -30.10
CA HIS A 5 110.97 -27.44 -30.41
C HIS A 5 109.71 -28.32 -30.49
N ALA A 6 109.82 -29.55 -31.01
CA ALA A 6 108.71 -30.49 -30.98
C ALA A 6 108.31 -30.91 -29.55
N ARG A 7 109.29 -30.99 -28.63
CA ARG A 7 109.04 -31.30 -27.22
C ARG A 7 108.45 -30.10 -26.46
N SER A 8 108.88 -28.86 -26.74
CA SER A 8 108.27 -27.68 -26.14
C SER A 8 106.84 -27.47 -26.63
N ALA A 9 106.58 -27.63 -27.93
CA ALA A 9 105.22 -27.58 -28.48
C ALA A 9 104.30 -28.61 -27.80
N HIS A 10 104.77 -29.85 -27.61
CA HIS A 10 104.01 -30.88 -26.89
C HIS A 10 103.78 -30.54 -25.41
N ALA A 11 104.76 -29.93 -24.73
CA ALA A 11 104.61 -29.48 -23.35
C ALA A 11 103.60 -28.34 -23.22
N ALA A 12 103.67 -27.34 -24.08
CA ALA A 12 102.74 -26.21 -24.12
C ALA A 12 101.30 -26.66 -24.41
N LEU A 13 101.12 -27.64 -25.31
CA LEU A 13 99.81 -28.26 -25.57
C LEU A 13 99.24 -28.98 -24.34
N ASN A 14 100.11 -29.63 -23.55
CA ASN A 14 99.68 -30.34 -22.35
C ASN A 14 99.31 -29.37 -21.21
N ASP A 15 100.05 -28.25 -21.10
CA ASP A 15 99.72 -27.17 -20.16
C ASP A 15 98.42 -26.45 -20.55
N ALA A 16 98.20 -26.19 -21.85
CA ALA A 16 96.94 -25.67 -22.37
C ALA A 16 95.76 -26.59 -22.05
N ARG A 17 95.95 -27.91 -22.16
CA ARG A 17 94.95 -28.92 -21.78
C ARG A 17 94.62 -28.86 -20.28
N LEU A 18 95.62 -28.77 -19.41
CA LEU A 18 95.43 -28.63 -17.96
C LEU A 18 94.72 -27.32 -17.60
N LEU A 19 95.04 -26.24 -18.29
CA LEU A 19 94.40 -24.93 -18.15
C LEU A 19 92.92 -24.97 -18.54
N MET A 20 92.56 -25.63 -19.64
CA MET A 20 91.15 -25.83 -20.00
C MET A 20 90.39 -26.67 -18.96
N GLN A 21 91.01 -27.74 -18.47
CA GLN A 21 90.37 -28.63 -17.50
C GLN A 21 90.12 -27.93 -16.16
N ARG A 22 91.02 -27.03 -15.74
CA ARG A 22 90.83 -26.19 -14.55
C ARG A 22 89.90 -25.00 -14.80
N GLY A 23 89.97 -24.36 -15.96
CA GLY A 23 89.15 -23.22 -16.36
C GLY A 23 87.65 -23.52 -16.39
N LEU A 24 87.28 -24.77 -16.70
CA LEU A 24 85.90 -25.26 -16.62
C LEU A 24 85.35 -25.31 -15.17
N SER A 25 86.19 -25.10 -14.15
CA SER A 25 85.81 -25.13 -12.72
C SER A 25 86.07 -23.82 -11.95
N GLY A 26 86.65 -22.79 -12.59
CA GLY A 26 87.10 -21.55 -11.93
C GLY A 26 86.37 -20.28 -12.42
N SER A 27 86.30 -19.26 -11.56
CA SER A 27 85.48 -18.04 -11.73
C SER A 27 86.14 -16.88 -12.52
N GLU A 28 87.23 -17.11 -13.26
CA GLU A 28 87.93 -16.07 -14.03
C GLU A 28 88.18 -16.49 -15.50
N PRO A 29 87.15 -16.46 -16.36
CA PRO A 29 87.26 -16.91 -17.75
C PRO A 29 88.17 -16.03 -18.62
N GLU A 30 88.19 -14.70 -18.43
CA GLU A 30 89.01 -13.79 -19.26
C GLU A 30 90.53 -14.01 -19.10
N GLN A 31 91.02 -14.16 -17.87
CA GLN A 31 92.45 -14.45 -17.64
C GLN A 31 92.86 -15.84 -18.16
N THR A 32 91.94 -16.79 -18.11
CA THR A 32 92.17 -18.16 -18.59
C THR A 32 92.28 -18.18 -20.12
N VAL A 33 91.43 -17.42 -20.81
CA VAL A 33 91.48 -17.27 -22.27
C VAL A 33 92.76 -16.56 -22.72
N GLY A 34 93.17 -15.48 -22.06
CA GLY A 34 94.41 -14.77 -22.42
C GLY A 34 95.69 -15.62 -22.24
N LYS A 35 95.74 -16.48 -21.21
CA LYS A 35 96.85 -17.44 -21.04
C LYS A 35 96.82 -18.55 -22.10
N LEU A 36 95.62 -18.98 -22.49
CA LEU A 36 95.45 -20.02 -23.51
C LEU A 36 95.87 -19.51 -24.90
N GLU A 37 95.48 -18.29 -25.26
CA GLU A 37 95.90 -17.66 -26.53
C GLU A 37 97.42 -17.56 -26.61
N LYS A 38 98.08 -17.16 -25.52
CA LYS A 38 99.55 -17.06 -25.49
C LYS A 38 100.24 -18.41 -25.67
N LEU A 39 99.74 -19.46 -25.00
CA LEU A 39 100.29 -20.82 -25.15
C LEU A 39 100.05 -21.39 -26.56
N LEU A 40 98.93 -21.07 -27.20
CA LEU A 40 98.65 -21.48 -28.57
C LEU A 40 99.55 -20.74 -29.58
N ALA A 41 99.81 -19.45 -29.36
CA ALA A 41 100.75 -18.67 -30.17
C ALA A 41 102.19 -19.22 -30.09
N ASP A 42 102.65 -19.59 -28.89
CA ASP A 42 103.98 -20.20 -28.70
C ASP A 42 104.09 -21.57 -29.40
N VAL A 43 103.01 -22.37 -29.40
CA VAL A 43 102.94 -23.65 -30.14
C VAL A 43 102.98 -23.44 -31.66
N GLU A 44 102.30 -22.41 -32.16
CA GLU A 44 102.30 -22.06 -33.58
C GLU A 44 103.70 -21.64 -34.07
N ASP A 45 104.42 -20.84 -33.29
CA ASP A 45 105.79 -20.41 -33.60
C ASP A 45 106.77 -21.61 -33.58
N ASP A 46 106.70 -22.47 -32.56
CA ASP A 46 107.53 -23.67 -32.44
C ASP A 46 107.28 -24.68 -33.58
N LEU A 47 106.02 -24.86 -33.99
CA LEU A 47 105.65 -25.71 -35.13
C LEU A 47 106.08 -25.08 -36.46
N GLY A 48 106.08 -23.75 -36.58
CA GLY A 48 106.61 -23.02 -37.74
C GLY A 48 108.09 -23.32 -38.00
N VAL A 49 108.91 -23.35 -36.93
CA VAL A 49 110.35 -23.67 -37.02
C VAL A 49 110.58 -25.13 -37.45
N VAL A 50 109.75 -26.07 -36.98
CA VAL A 50 109.81 -27.48 -37.38
C VAL A 50 109.41 -27.65 -38.86
N ARG A 51 108.45 -26.86 -39.35
CA ARG A 51 107.94 -26.91 -40.73
C ARG A 51 108.96 -26.46 -41.79
N VAL A 52 109.89 -25.56 -41.45
CA VAL A 52 110.89 -25.00 -42.41
C VAL A 52 112.13 -25.89 -42.59
N ARG A 53 112.36 -26.90 -41.73
CA ARG A 53 113.63 -27.65 -41.71
C ARG A 53 113.53 -29.18 -41.88
N ALA A 54 112.33 -29.72 -42.09
CA ALA A 54 112.10 -31.17 -42.17
C ALA A 54 111.51 -31.58 -43.53
N ASP A 55 112.37 -31.73 -44.55
CA ASP A 55 112.03 -32.44 -45.80
C ASP A 55 112.29 -33.94 -45.60
N ASN A 56 111.31 -34.66 -45.03
CA ASN A 56 111.34 -36.13 -45.00
C ASN A 56 109.92 -36.72 -44.90
N LYS A 57 109.64 -37.77 -45.68
CA LYS A 57 108.29 -38.33 -45.95
C LYS A 57 107.50 -38.85 -44.73
N ASP A 58 108.13 -39.01 -43.56
CA ASP A 58 107.46 -39.45 -42.32
C ASP A 58 106.72 -38.34 -41.56
N VAL A 59 106.92 -37.07 -41.95
CA VAL A 59 106.28 -35.90 -41.31
C VAL A 59 104.88 -35.63 -41.89
N ALA A 60 104.61 -36.04 -43.13
CA ALA A 60 103.30 -35.86 -43.78
C ALA A 60 102.18 -36.68 -43.10
N THR A 61 102.49 -37.92 -42.67
CA THR A 61 101.54 -38.79 -41.97
C THR A 61 101.34 -38.40 -40.50
N ALA A 62 102.29 -37.70 -39.88
CA ALA A 62 102.12 -37.12 -38.55
C ALA A 62 101.27 -35.85 -38.58
N LEU A 63 101.38 -35.04 -39.64
CA LEU A 63 100.57 -33.82 -39.84
C LEU A 63 99.09 -34.13 -40.11
N GLU A 64 98.77 -35.13 -40.94
CA GLU A 64 97.36 -35.54 -41.17
C GLU A 64 96.67 -36.06 -39.91
N ARG A 65 97.39 -36.78 -39.04
CA ARG A 65 96.84 -37.27 -37.75
C ARG A 65 96.63 -36.17 -36.73
N ALA A 66 97.50 -35.14 -36.72
CA ALA A 66 97.33 -33.97 -35.87
C ALA A 66 96.14 -33.10 -36.33
N GLU A 67 95.97 -32.91 -37.63
CA GLU A 67 94.88 -32.11 -38.20
C GLU A 67 93.50 -32.78 -38.02
N THR A 68 93.42 -34.10 -38.18
CA THR A 68 92.18 -34.86 -37.93
C THR A 68 91.82 -34.90 -36.45
N SER A 69 92.79 -35.09 -35.55
CA SER A 69 92.55 -35.09 -34.10
C SER A 69 92.08 -33.73 -33.57
N PHE A 70 92.57 -32.62 -34.14
CA PHE A 70 92.12 -31.27 -33.77
C PHE A 70 90.69 -30.97 -34.26
N ARG A 71 90.33 -31.48 -35.45
CA ARG A 71 88.99 -31.32 -36.04
C ARG A 71 87.93 -32.16 -35.32
N ASP A 72 88.31 -33.33 -34.81
CA ASP A 72 87.40 -34.18 -34.03
C ASP A 72 87.25 -33.69 -32.58
N TRP A 73 88.31 -33.15 -31.98
CA TRP A 73 88.25 -32.54 -30.65
C TRP A 73 87.39 -31.26 -30.61
N SER A 74 87.49 -30.39 -31.62
CA SER A 74 86.65 -29.19 -31.71
C SER A 74 85.17 -29.51 -31.98
N LYS A 75 84.87 -30.54 -32.78
CA LYS A 75 83.49 -31.03 -33.00
C LYS A 75 82.89 -31.69 -31.76
N ALA A 76 83.67 -32.46 -31.00
CA ALA A 76 83.20 -33.11 -29.78
C ALA A 76 82.93 -32.09 -28.64
N GLY A 77 83.79 -31.07 -28.48
CA GLY A 77 83.56 -30.00 -27.50
C GLY A 77 82.32 -29.14 -27.81
N LEU A 78 82.10 -28.81 -29.08
CA LEU A 78 80.92 -28.06 -29.52
C LEU A 78 79.61 -28.87 -29.42
N MET A 79 79.66 -30.21 -29.46
CA MET A 79 78.48 -31.07 -29.30
C MET A 79 77.97 -31.19 -27.87
N ILE A 80 78.81 -30.96 -26.84
CA ILE A 80 78.41 -31.05 -25.44
C ILE A 80 77.83 -29.71 -24.93
N ILE A 81 78.37 -28.58 -25.41
CA ILE A 81 77.92 -27.24 -25.01
C ILE A 81 76.53 -26.91 -25.59
N LYS A 82 76.25 -27.31 -26.83
CA LYS A 82 74.98 -27.02 -27.53
C LYS A 82 73.71 -27.57 -26.84
N PRO A 83 73.63 -28.85 -26.43
CA PRO A 83 72.44 -29.37 -25.74
C PRO A 83 72.31 -28.78 -24.32
N GLY A 84 73.44 -28.56 -23.62
CA GLY A 84 73.41 -28.00 -22.27
C GLY A 84 72.80 -26.59 -22.21
N THR A 85 73.19 -25.70 -23.14
CA THR A 85 72.64 -24.34 -23.20
C THR A 85 71.20 -24.29 -23.70
N THR A 86 70.80 -25.16 -24.63
CA THR A 86 69.40 -25.25 -25.07
C THR A 86 68.50 -25.80 -23.97
N VAL A 87 68.94 -26.81 -23.22
CA VAL A 87 68.17 -27.36 -22.09
C VAL A 87 68.06 -26.34 -20.96
N LEU A 88 69.15 -25.64 -20.61
CA LEU A 88 69.10 -24.60 -19.58
C LEU A 88 68.22 -23.42 -19.99
N GLY A 89 68.30 -22.99 -21.25
CA GLY A 89 67.42 -21.95 -21.81
C GLY A 89 65.94 -22.38 -21.79
N LEU A 90 65.66 -23.65 -22.11
CA LEU A 90 64.31 -24.21 -22.02
C LEU A 90 63.80 -24.25 -20.59
N ILE A 91 64.63 -24.66 -19.62
CA ILE A 91 64.27 -24.68 -18.19
C ILE A 91 63.97 -23.27 -17.68
N ILE A 92 64.80 -22.28 -18.03
CA ILE A 92 64.58 -20.88 -17.64
C ILE A 92 63.32 -20.33 -18.30
N ALA A 93 63.11 -20.59 -19.60
CA ALA A 93 61.91 -20.16 -20.32
C ALA A 93 60.64 -20.77 -19.73
N VAL A 94 60.65 -22.06 -19.40
CA VAL A 94 59.54 -22.74 -18.74
C VAL A 94 59.34 -22.18 -17.33
N ALA A 95 60.39 -22.02 -16.53
CA ALA A 95 60.30 -21.45 -15.18
C ALA A 95 59.73 -20.03 -15.19
N PHE A 96 60.14 -19.19 -16.14
CA PHE A 96 59.64 -17.82 -16.29
C PHE A 96 58.19 -17.79 -16.79
N ALA A 97 57.83 -18.65 -17.75
CA ALA A 97 56.44 -18.79 -18.22
C ALA A 97 55.51 -19.24 -17.09
N TYR A 98 55.93 -20.22 -16.28
CA TYR A 98 55.14 -20.67 -15.13
C TYR A 98 55.11 -19.65 -13.98
N SER A 99 56.21 -18.92 -13.75
CA SER A 99 56.29 -17.91 -12.70
C SER A 99 55.51 -16.63 -13.04
N THR A 100 55.49 -16.20 -14.30
CA THR A 100 54.91 -14.90 -14.68
C THR A 100 53.55 -15.06 -15.37
N SER A 101 53.43 -15.94 -16.36
CA SER A 101 52.20 -16.02 -17.18
C SER A 101 51.02 -16.57 -16.38
N LYS A 102 51.20 -17.67 -15.64
CA LYS A 102 50.12 -18.31 -14.86
C LYS A 102 49.42 -17.35 -13.87
N PRO A 103 50.12 -16.57 -13.02
CA PRO A 103 49.47 -15.63 -12.11
C PRO A 103 48.88 -14.40 -12.80
N ILE A 104 49.44 -13.94 -13.93
CA ILE A 104 48.83 -12.86 -14.72
C ILE A 104 47.48 -13.33 -15.29
N PHE A 105 47.40 -14.55 -15.83
CA PHE A 105 46.13 -15.13 -16.28
C PHE A 105 45.12 -15.28 -15.15
N ALA A 106 45.55 -15.70 -13.96
CA ALA A 106 44.68 -15.77 -12.79
C ALA A 106 44.14 -14.38 -12.38
N ALA A 107 45.00 -13.36 -12.35
CA ALA A 107 44.60 -11.99 -12.05
C ALA A 107 43.61 -11.42 -13.09
N MET A 108 43.85 -11.67 -14.38
CA MET A 108 42.93 -11.28 -15.46
C MET A 108 41.58 -11.97 -15.34
N HIS A 109 41.57 -13.26 -15.02
CA HIS A 109 40.33 -14.02 -14.83
C HIS A 109 39.51 -13.47 -13.65
N ILE A 110 40.17 -13.16 -12.53
CA ILE A 110 39.52 -12.56 -11.37
C ILE A 110 38.97 -11.17 -11.73
N ALA A 111 39.77 -10.32 -12.37
CA ALA A 111 39.33 -8.99 -12.80
C ALA A 111 38.12 -9.05 -13.75
N GLY A 112 38.13 -9.97 -14.72
CA GLY A 112 37.00 -10.20 -15.63
C GLY A 112 35.74 -10.67 -14.89
N ARG A 113 35.90 -11.53 -13.89
CA ARG A 113 34.80 -11.99 -13.04
C ARG A 113 34.22 -10.92 -12.12
N VAL A 114 35.08 -10.09 -11.53
CA VAL A 114 34.67 -8.92 -10.74
C VAL A 114 33.94 -7.91 -11.63
N ALA A 115 34.41 -7.68 -12.86
CA ALA A 115 33.73 -6.85 -13.85
C ALA A 115 32.37 -7.43 -14.28
N ALA A 116 32.23 -8.76 -14.29
CA ALA A 116 30.96 -9.45 -14.52
C ALA A 116 30.02 -9.47 -13.28
N GLY A 117 30.39 -8.79 -12.18
CA GLY A 117 29.57 -8.72 -10.96
C GLY A 117 29.63 -9.96 -10.07
N THR A 118 30.59 -10.87 -10.29
CA THR A 118 30.75 -12.09 -9.48
C THR A 118 31.82 -11.91 -8.41
N PHE A 119 31.40 -11.76 -7.15
CA PHE A 119 32.31 -11.45 -6.04
C PHE A 119 32.61 -12.63 -5.09
N THR A 120 32.22 -13.85 -5.43
CA THR A 120 32.30 -15.03 -4.55
C THR A 120 33.66 -15.74 -4.53
N ASP A 121 34.59 -15.38 -5.41
CA ASP A 121 35.90 -16.04 -5.46
C ASP A 121 36.81 -15.63 -4.30
N GLN A 122 37.48 -16.62 -3.71
CA GLN A 122 38.56 -16.35 -2.76
C GLN A 122 39.87 -16.15 -3.51
N ILE A 123 40.44 -14.95 -3.42
CA ILE A 123 41.78 -14.65 -3.93
C ILE A 123 42.81 -14.99 -2.86
N GLU A 124 43.46 -16.15 -2.98
CA GLU A 124 44.59 -16.49 -2.12
C GLU A 124 45.89 -15.79 -2.57
N VAL A 125 46.45 -14.92 -1.71
CA VAL A 125 47.74 -14.27 -1.97
C VAL A 125 48.85 -15.00 -1.22
N ARG A 126 49.64 -15.82 -1.93
CA ARG A 126 50.80 -16.56 -1.36
C ARG A 126 52.16 -15.98 -1.76
N ARG A 127 52.21 -14.93 -2.59
CA ARG A 127 53.43 -14.30 -3.13
C ARG A 127 53.75 -12.94 -2.50
N ARG A 128 55.04 -12.58 -2.46
CA ARG A 128 55.56 -11.34 -1.84
C ARG A 128 56.17 -10.34 -2.83
N ASP A 129 55.93 -10.53 -4.12
CA ASP A 129 56.40 -9.65 -5.20
C ASP A 129 55.27 -8.79 -5.75
N GLU A 130 55.53 -8.04 -6.82
CA GLU A 130 54.60 -7.09 -7.44
C GLU A 130 53.28 -7.76 -7.87
N LEU A 131 53.33 -9.02 -8.32
CA LEU A 131 52.12 -9.78 -8.66
C LEU A 131 51.31 -10.14 -7.41
N GLY A 132 51.97 -10.46 -6.29
CA GLY A 132 51.32 -10.60 -4.99
C GLY A 132 50.63 -9.31 -4.53
N HIS A 133 51.28 -8.17 -4.73
CA HIS A 133 50.68 -6.85 -4.45
C HIS A 133 49.46 -6.56 -5.34
N LEU A 134 49.53 -6.87 -6.65
CA LEU A 134 48.39 -6.72 -7.56
C LEU A 134 47.19 -7.58 -7.13
N LEU A 135 47.43 -8.87 -6.83
CA LEU A 135 46.38 -9.78 -6.37
C LEU A 135 45.75 -9.31 -5.04
N LYS A 136 46.55 -8.78 -4.12
CA LYS A 136 46.05 -8.19 -2.88
C LYS A 136 45.15 -6.97 -3.14
N SER A 137 45.56 -6.08 -4.04
CA SER A 137 44.74 -4.92 -4.43
C SER A 137 43.44 -5.33 -5.11
N LEU A 138 43.47 -6.35 -5.98
CA LEU A 138 42.27 -6.92 -6.58
C LEU A 138 41.34 -7.56 -5.53
N ALA A 139 41.89 -8.22 -4.51
CA ALA A 139 41.09 -8.78 -3.41
C ALA A 139 40.39 -7.70 -2.60
N LEU A 140 41.09 -6.60 -2.29
CA LEU A 140 40.48 -5.45 -1.62
C LEU A 140 39.43 -4.78 -2.50
N MET A 141 39.68 -4.64 -3.80
CA MET A 141 38.72 -4.10 -4.75
C MET A 141 37.45 -4.97 -4.81
N GLN A 142 37.60 -6.29 -4.99
CA GLN A 142 36.49 -7.24 -4.98
C GLN A 142 35.69 -7.16 -3.68
N ALA A 143 36.36 -7.13 -2.53
CA ALA A 143 35.70 -7.03 -1.23
C ALA A 143 34.93 -5.71 -1.08
N SER A 144 35.52 -4.59 -1.51
CA SER A 144 34.84 -3.27 -1.47
C SER A 144 33.64 -3.18 -2.41
N LEU A 145 33.75 -3.75 -3.62
CA LEU A 145 32.64 -3.80 -4.58
C LEU A 145 31.51 -4.72 -4.08
N LYS A 146 31.87 -5.87 -3.48
CA LYS A 146 30.89 -6.75 -2.83
C LYS A 146 30.15 -6.04 -1.70
N ALA A 147 30.88 -5.38 -0.81
CA ALA A 147 30.28 -4.66 0.32
C ALA A 147 29.32 -3.57 -0.16
N ARG A 148 29.69 -2.80 -1.20
CA ARG A 148 28.81 -1.80 -1.83
C ARG A 148 27.58 -2.43 -2.47
N ALA A 149 27.73 -3.53 -3.20
CA ALA A 149 26.60 -4.23 -3.82
C ALA A 149 25.62 -4.80 -2.77
N ASP A 150 26.14 -5.35 -1.67
CA ASP A 150 25.34 -5.85 -0.56
C ASP A 150 24.62 -4.70 0.17
N GLU A 151 25.27 -3.54 0.35
CA GLU A 151 24.69 -2.31 0.93
C GLU A 151 23.59 -1.72 0.04
N ASP A 152 23.83 -1.58 -1.28
CA ASP A 152 22.84 -1.08 -2.23
C ASP A 152 21.60 -1.97 -2.25
N LEU A 153 21.78 -3.29 -2.21
CA LEU A 153 20.69 -4.26 -2.17
C LEU A 153 19.91 -4.20 -0.84
N ALA A 154 20.60 -3.98 0.29
CA ALA A 154 19.95 -3.74 1.58
C ALA A 154 19.16 -2.43 1.59
N LEU A 155 19.71 -1.36 1.01
CA LEU A 155 19.04 -0.06 0.88
C LEU A 155 17.80 -0.17 -0.02
N MET A 156 17.91 -0.84 -1.18
CA MET A 156 16.77 -1.08 -2.06
C MET A 156 15.65 -1.83 -1.33
N ARG A 157 15.97 -2.93 -0.63
CA ARG A 157 14.98 -3.68 0.16
C ARG A 157 14.34 -2.83 1.25
N SER A 158 15.12 -2.00 1.96
CA SER A 158 14.59 -1.09 2.98
C SER A 158 13.66 -0.04 2.38
N LYS A 159 13.99 0.51 1.22
CA LYS A 159 13.15 1.50 0.52
C LYS A 159 11.87 0.86 0.00
N ASP A 160 11.96 -0.33 -0.58
CA ASP A 160 10.79 -1.07 -1.06
C ASP A 160 9.84 -1.45 0.09
N ALA A 161 10.37 -1.91 1.21
CA ALA A 161 9.58 -2.19 2.41
C ALA A 161 8.90 -0.93 2.97
N ALA A 162 9.64 0.18 3.10
CA ALA A 162 9.08 1.45 3.56
C ALA A 162 8.02 2.01 2.60
N ASN A 163 8.25 1.91 1.29
CA ASN A 163 7.27 2.30 0.28
C ASN A 163 6.01 1.43 0.34
N ALA A 164 6.16 0.11 0.48
CA ALA A 164 5.03 -0.81 0.61
C ALA A 164 4.20 -0.53 1.86
N GLU A 165 4.84 -0.27 3.00
CA GLU A 165 4.16 0.14 4.23
C GLU A 165 3.43 1.49 4.04
N GLN A 166 4.08 2.47 3.42
CA GLN A 166 3.47 3.78 3.16
C GLN A 166 2.25 3.67 2.24
N VAL A 167 2.35 2.85 1.17
CA VAL A 167 1.23 2.58 0.27
C VAL A 167 0.10 1.88 1.02
N SER A 168 0.40 0.86 1.83
CA SER A 168 -0.62 0.15 2.62
C SER A 168 -1.30 1.06 3.65
N ARG A 169 -0.55 1.93 4.34
CA ARG A 169 -1.14 2.92 5.25
C ARG A 169 -2.02 3.91 4.50
N ARG A 170 -1.58 4.36 3.32
CA ARG A 170 -2.35 5.30 2.49
C ARG A 170 -3.65 4.68 2.02
N THR A 171 -3.63 3.45 1.48
CA THR A 171 -4.84 2.78 1.01
C THR A 171 -5.81 2.50 2.16
N HIS A 172 -5.31 2.11 3.34
CA HIS A 172 -6.15 1.94 4.52
C HIS A 172 -6.78 3.27 4.98
N MET A 173 -6.02 4.36 5.01
CA MET A 173 -6.57 5.69 5.34
C MET A 173 -7.60 6.14 4.32
N GLU A 174 -7.36 5.93 3.01
CA GLU A 174 -8.32 6.27 1.95
C GLU A 174 -9.62 5.46 2.10
N ALA A 175 -9.54 4.17 2.45
CA ALA A 175 -10.71 3.33 2.71
C ALA A 175 -11.51 3.78 3.93
N GLU A 176 -10.83 4.12 5.04
CA GLU A 176 -11.48 4.65 6.25
C GLU A 176 -12.14 6.01 5.99
N ILE A 177 -11.49 6.90 5.22
CA ILE A 177 -12.06 8.18 4.83
C ILE A 177 -13.31 7.97 3.97
N GLU A 178 -13.30 7.03 3.02
CA GLU A 178 -14.46 6.75 2.18
C GLU A 178 -15.63 6.16 2.99
N ALA A 179 -15.34 5.22 3.90
CA ALA A 179 -16.33 4.66 4.82
C ALA A 179 -16.93 5.76 5.73
N PHE A 180 -16.10 6.66 6.25
CA PHE A 180 -16.52 7.81 7.03
C PHE A 180 -17.42 8.74 6.20
N ARG A 181 -17.02 9.09 4.97
CA ARG A 181 -17.81 9.94 4.06
C ARG A 181 -19.17 9.32 3.77
N SER A 182 -19.20 8.04 3.42
CA SER A 182 -20.44 7.30 3.15
C SER A 182 -21.38 7.30 4.38
N THR A 183 -20.82 7.08 5.56
CA THR A 183 -21.58 7.09 6.82
C THR A 183 -22.16 8.47 7.11
N VAL A 184 -21.35 9.52 7.01
CA VAL A 184 -21.79 10.90 7.25
C VAL A 184 -22.86 11.33 6.24
N THR A 185 -22.68 11.01 4.96
CA THR A 185 -23.69 11.30 3.93
C THR A 185 -25.01 10.59 4.23
N SER A 186 -24.96 9.34 4.68
CA SER A 186 -26.16 8.58 5.05
C SER A 186 -26.86 9.18 6.27
N ILE A 187 -26.10 9.60 7.29
CA ILE A 187 -26.64 10.26 8.49
C ILE A 187 -27.29 11.59 8.13
N LEU A 188 -26.64 12.42 7.30
CA LEU A 188 -27.18 13.70 6.87
C LEU A 188 -28.45 13.53 6.03
N ALA A 189 -28.46 12.58 5.09
CA ALA A 189 -29.65 12.28 4.29
C ALA A 189 -30.84 11.82 5.16
N ASN A 190 -30.57 11.03 6.20
CA ASN A 190 -31.59 10.57 7.14
C ASN A 190 -32.08 11.73 8.04
N ALA A 191 -31.17 12.59 8.50
CA ALA A 191 -31.53 13.80 9.24
C ALA A 191 -32.39 14.77 8.41
N ASP A 192 -32.07 14.98 7.13
CA ASP A 192 -32.87 15.77 6.20
C ASP A 192 -34.27 15.17 6.00
N ALA A 193 -34.37 13.84 5.86
CA ALA A 193 -35.66 13.16 5.76
C ALA A 193 -36.52 13.35 7.02
N VAL A 194 -35.95 13.11 8.21
CA VAL A 194 -36.64 13.24 9.49
C VAL A 194 -37.07 14.69 9.75
N THR A 195 -36.22 15.66 9.43
CA THR A 195 -36.57 17.09 9.58
C THR A 195 -37.64 17.53 8.59
N GLY A 196 -37.64 16.97 7.37
CA GLY A 196 -38.73 17.13 6.41
C GLY A 196 -40.07 16.59 6.94
N GLU A 197 -40.08 15.37 7.46
CA GLU A 197 -41.27 14.74 8.04
C GLU A 197 -41.80 15.50 9.27
N LEU A 198 -40.90 15.98 10.14
CA LEU A 198 -41.27 16.85 11.28
C LEU A 198 -41.89 18.16 10.81
N THR A 199 -41.39 18.75 9.72
CA THR A 199 -41.92 19.99 9.15
C THR A 199 -43.34 19.77 8.59
N GLU A 200 -43.55 18.69 7.84
CA GLU A 200 -44.86 18.30 7.33
C GLU A 200 -45.85 18.01 8.46
N THR A 201 -45.40 17.31 9.50
CA THR A 201 -46.20 17.02 10.70
C THR A 201 -46.60 18.30 11.43
N ALA A 202 -45.67 19.24 11.59
CA ALA A 202 -45.94 20.54 12.23
C ALA A 202 -46.92 21.39 11.42
N GLN A 203 -46.79 21.42 10.08
CA GLN A 203 -47.73 22.08 9.19
C GLN A 203 -49.14 21.47 9.29
N THR A 204 -49.22 20.14 9.24
CA THR A 204 -50.47 19.40 9.43
C THR A 204 -51.13 19.72 10.77
N LEU A 205 -50.35 19.71 11.87
CA LEU A 205 -50.85 20.04 13.20
C LEU A 205 -51.33 21.49 13.30
N SER A 206 -50.64 22.43 12.64
CA SER A 206 -51.07 23.83 12.55
C SER A 206 -52.41 23.95 11.82
N SER A 207 -52.58 23.27 10.69
CA SER A 207 -53.85 23.27 9.96
C SER A 207 -54.99 22.65 10.77
N ILE A 208 -54.74 21.53 11.45
CA ILE A 208 -55.72 20.89 12.35
C ILE A 208 -56.11 21.84 13.48
N SER A 209 -55.14 22.52 14.11
CA SER A 209 -55.40 23.46 15.20
C SER A 209 -56.23 24.66 14.73
N GLN A 210 -55.96 25.18 13.53
CA GLN A 210 -56.75 26.25 12.94
C GLN A 210 -58.19 25.82 12.63
N ALA A 211 -58.36 24.62 12.07
CA ALA A 211 -59.68 24.05 11.80
C ALA A 211 -60.47 23.82 13.10
N ALA A 212 -59.83 23.27 14.13
CA ALA A 212 -60.43 23.07 15.45
C ALA A 212 -60.83 24.41 16.11
N GLY A 213 -60.02 25.46 15.93
CA GLY A 213 -60.36 26.81 16.38
C GLY A 213 -61.61 27.36 15.69
N GLN A 214 -61.71 27.24 14.37
CA GLN A 214 -62.88 27.65 13.61
C GLN A 214 -64.14 26.89 14.02
N GLN A 215 -64.03 25.57 14.18
CA GLN A 215 -65.14 24.70 14.59
C GLN A 215 -65.61 25.01 16.03
N SER A 216 -64.70 25.42 16.90
CA SER A 216 -65.03 25.87 18.26
C SER A 216 -65.83 27.18 18.26
N ILE A 217 -65.49 28.12 17.36
CA ILE A 217 -66.23 29.38 17.18
C ILE A 217 -67.65 29.09 16.66
N GLU A 218 -67.78 28.21 15.66
CA GLU A 218 -69.07 27.79 15.12
C GLU A 218 -69.94 27.11 16.19
N ALA A 219 -69.36 26.19 16.96
CA ALA A 219 -70.06 25.52 18.07
C ALA A 219 -70.52 26.51 19.14
N SER A 220 -69.69 27.50 19.50
CA SER A 220 -70.08 28.57 20.43
C SER A 220 -71.26 29.38 19.88
N SER A 221 -71.22 29.77 18.61
CA SER A 221 -72.32 30.50 17.97
C SER A 221 -73.61 29.69 17.97
N SER A 222 -73.57 28.40 17.65
CA SER A 222 -74.75 27.52 17.70
C SER A 222 -75.28 27.34 19.12
N ALA A 223 -74.40 27.30 20.13
CA ALA A 223 -74.80 27.24 21.54
C ALA A 223 -75.49 28.53 22.00
N ASP A 224 -75.01 29.69 21.56
CA ASP A 224 -75.65 31.00 21.83
C ASP A 224 -77.04 31.08 21.20
N GLU A 225 -77.18 30.66 19.94
CA GLU A 225 -78.48 30.62 19.24
C GLU A 225 -79.45 29.66 19.93
N THR A 226 -78.97 28.47 20.32
CA THR A 226 -79.78 27.49 21.05
C THR A 226 -80.25 28.05 22.39
N SER A 227 -79.38 28.75 23.13
CA SER A 227 -79.73 29.37 24.40
C SER A 227 -80.80 30.47 24.22
N ALA A 228 -80.69 31.28 23.18
CA ALA A 228 -81.69 32.28 22.82
C ALA A 228 -83.05 31.65 22.47
N ASN A 229 -83.03 30.52 21.74
CA ASN A 229 -84.23 29.77 21.40
C ASN A 229 -84.89 29.17 22.66
N VAL A 230 -84.11 28.59 23.58
CA VAL A 230 -84.61 28.08 24.86
C VAL A 230 -85.21 29.20 25.71
N GLN A 231 -84.60 30.39 25.74
CA GLN A 231 -85.14 31.55 26.45
C GLN A 231 -86.48 32.01 25.84
N THR A 232 -86.59 32.00 24.52
CA THR A 232 -87.84 32.31 23.80
C THR A 232 -88.94 31.32 24.17
N VAL A 233 -88.64 30.02 24.16
CA VAL A 233 -89.58 28.97 24.55
C VAL A 233 -90.00 29.11 26.01
N SER A 234 -89.06 29.40 26.93
CA SER A 234 -89.37 29.65 28.33
C SER A 234 -90.31 30.84 28.51
N THR A 235 -90.11 31.91 27.73
CA THR A 235 -90.96 33.10 27.77
C THR A 235 -92.37 32.78 27.25
N ALA A 236 -92.48 32.06 26.14
CA ALA A 236 -93.76 31.61 25.59
C ALA A 236 -94.51 30.67 26.55
N ALA A 237 -93.81 29.74 27.20
CA ALA A 237 -94.38 28.87 28.22
C ALA A 237 -94.89 29.67 29.44
N GLY A 238 -94.18 30.72 29.86
CA GLY A 238 -94.64 31.65 30.90
C GLY A 238 -95.92 32.38 30.50
N GLN A 239 -95.98 32.94 29.30
CA GLN A 239 -97.17 33.62 28.76
C GLN A 239 -98.37 32.67 28.60
N LEU A 240 -98.13 31.41 28.21
CA LEU A 240 -99.16 30.38 28.17
C LEU A 240 -99.70 30.10 29.59
N GLY A 241 -98.83 30.03 30.60
CA GLY A 241 -99.23 29.88 31.99
C GLY A 241 -100.13 31.02 32.47
N GLU A 242 -99.76 32.27 32.17
CA GLU A 242 -100.60 33.44 32.47
C GLU A 242 -101.95 33.41 31.74
N SER A 243 -101.94 32.99 30.46
CA SER A 243 -103.18 32.84 29.67
C SER A 243 -104.12 31.78 30.25
N VAL A 244 -103.58 30.66 30.73
CA VAL A 244 -104.38 29.61 31.40
C VAL A 244 -105.01 30.16 32.68
N GLN A 245 -104.25 30.89 33.52
CA GLN A 245 -104.81 31.51 34.74
C GLN A 245 -105.90 32.54 34.42
N ALA A 246 -105.74 33.33 33.35
CA ALA A 246 -106.77 34.27 32.90
C ALA A 246 -108.05 33.55 32.42
N ILE A 247 -107.90 32.44 31.68
CA ILE A 247 -109.02 31.60 31.23
C ILE A 247 -109.73 30.95 32.44
N GLU A 248 -108.99 30.45 33.42
CA GLU A 248 -109.58 29.94 34.67
C GLU A 248 -110.44 31.00 35.36
N GLY A 249 -109.93 32.25 35.47
CA GLY A 249 -110.69 33.38 36.00
C GLY A 249 -111.98 33.66 35.23
N GLN A 250 -111.92 33.69 33.89
CA GLN A 250 -113.09 33.88 33.02
C GLN A 250 -114.10 32.73 33.17
N LEU A 251 -113.63 31.49 33.33
CA LEU A 251 -114.49 30.32 33.55
C LEU A 251 -115.21 30.39 34.91
N TYR A 252 -114.55 30.86 35.97
CA TYR A 252 -115.20 31.10 37.26
C TYR A 252 -116.31 32.16 37.16
N GLU A 253 -116.05 33.26 36.45
CA GLU A 253 -117.06 34.30 36.22
C GLU A 253 -118.25 33.78 35.41
N ALA A 254 -117.99 33.08 34.31
CA ALA A 254 -119.02 32.47 33.46
C ALA A 254 -119.89 31.47 34.25
N THR A 255 -119.28 30.62 35.06
CA THR A 255 -119.99 29.68 35.94
C THR A 255 -120.85 30.42 36.96
N GLY A 256 -120.36 31.56 37.47
CA GLY A 256 -121.13 32.45 38.34
C GLY A 256 -122.35 33.06 37.65
N ILE A 257 -122.22 33.51 36.39
CA ILE A 257 -123.34 34.01 35.57
C ILE A 257 -124.38 32.90 35.35
N VAL A 258 -123.95 31.70 34.95
CA VAL A 258 -124.84 30.56 34.70
C VAL A 258 -125.61 30.19 35.98
N ARG A 259 -124.94 30.15 37.14
CA ARG A 259 -125.63 29.92 38.43
C ARG A 259 -126.68 30.98 38.73
N ARG A 260 -126.36 32.26 38.52
CA ARG A 260 -127.34 33.35 38.71
C ARG A 260 -128.52 33.23 37.76
N ALA A 261 -128.27 32.94 36.48
CA ALA A 261 -129.31 32.72 35.48
C ALA A 261 -130.22 31.54 35.85
N SER A 262 -129.65 30.43 36.32
CA SER A 262 -130.43 29.28 36.81
C SER A 262 -131.30 29.65 38.01
N SER A 263 -130.76 30.38 38.99
CA SER A 263 -131.53 30.86 40.15
C SER A 263 -132.68 31.76 39.73
N MET A 264 -132.45 32.72 38.83
CA MET A 264 -133.51 33.60 38.32
C MET A 264 -134.60 32.81 37.57
N ALA A 265 -134.23 31.78 36.81
CA ALA A 265 -135.19 30.91 36.13
C ALA A 265 -136.05 30.11 37.13
N GLU A 266 -135.45 29.66 38.23
CA GLU A 266 -136.14 28.95 39.30
C GLU A 266 -137.09 29.87 40.07
N ASP A 267 -136.65 31.09 40.41
CA ASP A 267 -137.50 32.14 41.00
C ASP A 267 -138.67 32.53 40.08
N ALA A 268 -138.42 32.64 38.78
CA ALA A 268 -139.46 32.90 37.78
C ALA A 268 -140.46 31.74 37.71
N ASN A 269 -139.99 30.49 37.75
CA ASN A 269 -140.85 29.31 37.75
C ASN A 269 -141.71 29.23 39.02
N GLN A 270 -141.15 29.56 40.18
CA GLN A 270 -141.90 29.67 41.43
C GLN A 270 -142.97 30.77 41.34
N THR A 271 -142.62 31.92 40.78
CA THR A 271 -143.57 33.03 40.58
C THR A 271 -144.71 32.64 39.64
N MET A 272 -144.40 31.94 38.54
CA MET A 272 -145.41 31.38 37.63
C MET A 272 -146.31 30.38 38.36
N GLY A 273 -145.76 29.52 39.21
CA GLY A 273 -146.55 28.61 40.05
C GLY A 273 -147.52 29.34 41.00
N LEU A 274 -147.07 30.43 41.64
CA LEU A 274 -147.93 31.27 42.48
C LEU A 274 -149.03 31.97 41.66
N LEU A 275 -148.71 32.48 40.47
CA LEU A 275 -149.69 33.09 39.55
C LEU A 275 -150.73 32.05 39.08
N THR A 276 -150.31 30.84 38.73
CA THR A 276 -151.23 29.74 38.38
C THR A 276 -152.14 29.39 39.55
N SER A 277 -151.60 29.28 40.77
CA SER A 277 -152.40 29.03 41.97
C SER A 277 -153.41 30.15 42.27
N ALA A 278 -152.98 31.42 42.13
CA ALA A 278 -153.86 32.57 42.28
C ALA A 278 -154.98 32.58 41.21
N ALA A 279 -154.66 32.25 39.96
CA ALA A 279 -155.65 32.10 38.89
C ALA A 279 -156.65 30.98 39.19
N GLN A 280 -156.19 29.83 39.73
CA GLN A 280 -157.05 28.73 40.17
C GLN A 280 -158.02 29.17 41.27
N HIS A 281 -157.53 29.90 42.27
CA HIS A 281 -158.38 30.47 43.33
C HIS A 281 -159.41 31.47 42.80
N ILE A 282 -159.05 32.28 41.79
CA ILE A 282 -160.01 33.16 41.12
C ILE A 282 -161.09 32.33 40.42
N ASP A 283 -160.70 31.26 39.73
CA ASP A 283 -161.63 30.35 39.06
C ASP A 283 -162.57 29.68 40.07
N ASP A 284 -162.06 29.25 41.23
CA ASP A 284 -162.85 28.70 42.35
C ASP A 284 -163.87 29.73 42.89
N VAL A 285 -163.46 30.99 43.07
CA VAL A 285 -164.34 32.07 43.53
C VAL A 285 -165.39 32.42 42.47
N VAL A 286 -165.02 32.48 41.19
CA VAL A 286 -165.97 32.69 40.09
C VAL A 286 -166.96 31.54 40.02
N GLY A 287 -166.51 30.29 40.21
CA GLY A 287 -167.37 29.12 40.36
C GLY A 287 -168.36 29.27 41.51
N PHE A 288 -167.89 29.63 42.71
CA PHE A 288 -168.75 29.85 43.87
C PHE A 288 -169.77 31.00 43.67
N ILE A 289 -169.36 32.10 43.02
CA ILE A 289 -170.28 33.20 42.66
C ILE A 289 -171.34 32.69 41.68
N ARG A 290 -170.95 31.86 40.71
CA ARG A 290 -171.86 31.27 39.72
C ARG A 290 -172.86 30.33 40.39
N ASP A 291 -172.43 29.57 41.39
CA ASP A 291 -173.30 28.71 42.21
C ASP A 291 -174.28 29.52 43.08
N ILE A 292 -173.84 30.62 43.71
CA ILE A 292 -174.72 31.54 44.46
C ILE A 292 -175.73 32.20 43.53
N ALA A 293 -175.30 32.68 42.36
CA ALA A 293 -176.18 33.33 41.39
C ALA A 293 -177.20 32.36 40.77
N GLY A 294 -176.90 31.06 40.73
CA GLY A 294 -177.84 30.01 40.34
C GLY A 294 -178.77 29.53 41.46
N GLN A 295 -178.54 29.95 42.71
CA GLN A 295 -179.35 29.60 43.89
C GLN A 295 -180.49 30.58 44.19
N THR A 296 -180.74 31.55 43.29
CA THR A 296 -181.91 32.45 43.26
C THR A 296 -182.54 32.42 41.88
#